data_AF-A0A3N4M0M6-F1
#
_entry.id   AF-A0A3N4M0M6-F1
#
_cell.length_a   1.000
_cell.length_b   1.000
_cell.length_c   1.000
_cell.angle_alpha   90.00
_cell.angle_beta   90.00
_cell.angle_gamma   90.00
#
_symmetry.space_group_name_H-M   'P 1'
#
loop_
_entity.id
_entity.type
_entity.pdbx_description
1 polymer ?
#
loop_
_entity_poly.entity_id
_entity_poly.type
_entity_poly.pdbx_seq_one_letter_code
_entity_poly.pdbx_strand_id
1 'polypeptide(L)'
;MLIEVNSRSKLLCCEHSGVVLLGKAISGGVFPVSVVLADKDTMFCIEPGTHGSMYGGNPVGCAVAIAALEVVRNENLTERAESLGREVQSQSQLYQEPCYQAGQRQGAVVVDESKLNGHTAWELCLLLKKKGLLAKPIHQNIIHLAAPLVISEAQIDRATEISKEAVKELPPMKAAEFCAQGHHEQGVNIDS
;
A
#
# COMPACT_ATOMS: atom_id res chain seq x y z
N MET A 1 -4.39 -0.49 2.67
CA MET A 1 -5.52 -1.02 1.87
C MET A 1 -4.92 -1.89 0.79
N LEU A 2 -5.06 -3.21 0.87
CA LEU A 2 -4.55 -4.13 -0.16
C LEU A 2 -5.74 -4.98 -0.63
N ILE A 3 -6.70 -4.30 -1.25
CA ILE A 3 -7.49 -4.93 -2.29
C ILE A 3 -6.49 -5.02 -3.43
N GLU A 4 -6.02 -6.22 -3.74
CA GLU A 4 -5.17 -6.43 -4.91
C GLU A 4 -6.09 -6.29 -6.13
N VAL A 5 -6.41 -5.04 -6.49
CA VAL A 5 -7.03 -4.70 -7.77
C VAL A 5 -5.97 -4.99 -8.81
N ASN A 6 -5.95 -6.25 -9.27
CA ASN A 6 -5.16 -6.61 -10.42
C ASN A 6 -5.67 -5.81 -11.62
N SER A 7 -4.80 -5.62 -12.61
CA SER A 7 -4.94 -4.94 -13.91
C SER A 7 -6.18 -5.30 -14.78
N ARG A 8 -7.21 -5.96 -14.23
CA ARG A 8 -8.40 -6.44 -14.92
C ARG A 8 -9.75 -5.96 -14.34
N SER A 9 -9.80 -4.93 -13.50
CA SER A 9 -11.10 -4.38 -13.04
C SER A 9 -11.99 -5.43 -12.34
N LYS A 10 -11.41 -6.32 -11.52
CA LYS A 10 -12.15 -7.41 -10.85
C LYS A 10 -11.94 -7.36 -9.33
N LEU A 11 -13.01 -7.68 -8.59
CA LEU A 11 -13.05 -7.72 -7.12
C LEU A 11 -12.17 -8.84 -6.52
N LEU A 12 -11.85 -9.89 -7.29
CA LEU A 12 -11.11 -11.07 -6.83
C LEU A 12 -9.99 -11.41 -7.82
N CYS A 13 -8.82 -11.77 -7.27
CA CYS A 13 -7.64 -12.17 -8.05
C CYS A 13 -7.69 -13.65 -8.51
N CYS A 14 -8.63 -14.43 -7.99
CA CYS A 14 -8.72 -15.88 -8.16
C CYS A 14 -9.96 -16.28 -8.97
N GLU A 15 -9.80 -16.44 -10.29
CA GLU A 15 -10.75 -17.21 -11.13
C GLU A 15 -10.35 -18.69 -11.25
N HIS A 16 -9.27 -19.15 -10.58
CA HIS A 16 -8.65 -20.45 -10.87
C HIS A 16 -8.60 -21.47 -9.72
N SER A 17 -9.06 -21.10 -8.52
CA SER A 17 -8.97 -21.97 -7.33
C SER A 17 -10.34 -22.01 -6.65
N GLY A 18 -10.90 -23.19 -6.41
CA GLY A 18 -12.24 -23.38 -5.79
C GLY A 18 -12.43 -22.81 -4.38
N VAL A 19 -11.38 -22.19 -3.80
CA VAL A 19 -11.38 -21.53 -2.49
C VAL A 19 -10.78 -20.12 -2.62
N VAL A 20 -11.47 -19.14 -2.05
CA VAL A 20 -11.09 -17.73 -2.01
C VAL A 20 -10.89 -17.29 -0.57
N LEU A 21 -9.74 -16.69 -0.28
CA LEU A 21 -9.41 -16.14 1.03
C LEU A 21 -9.43 -14.62 0.96
N LEU A 22 -10.24 -13.99 1.81
CA LEU A 22 -10.36 -12.54 1.93
C LEU A 22 -9.95 -12.09 3.33
N GLY A 23 -9.33 -10.92 3.41
CA GLY A 23 -8.92 -10.31 4.67
C GLY A 23 -8.36 -8.92 4.42
N LYS A 24 -7.63 -8.38 5.41
CA LYS A 24 -7.04 -7.04 5.39
C LYS A 24 -8.07 -5.91 5.19
N ALA A 25 -8.40 -5.60 3.95
CA ALA A 25 -9.20 -4.44 3.57
C ALA A 25 -10.72 -4.71 3.59
N ILE A 26 -11.15 -5.96 3.81
CA ILE A 26 -12.57 -6.32 3.85
C ILE A 26 -13.37 -5.58 4.93
N SER A 27 -12.70 -5.05 5.94
CA SER A 27 -13.28 -4.24 7.02
C SER A 27 -12.93 -2.76 6.93
N GLY A 28 -12.35 -2.31 5.81
CA GLY A 28 -11.82 -0.96 5.67
C GLY A 28 -10.62 -0.65 6.57
N GLY A 29 -10.06 -1.65 7.27
CA GLY A 29 -9.00 -1.45 8.27
C GLY A 29 -9.52 -1.06 9.65
N VAL A 30 -10.84 -1.08 9.89
CA VAL A 30 -11.47 -0.71 11.16
C VAL A 30 -11.55 -1.89 12.13
N PHE A 31 -11.78 -3.09 11.62
CA PHE A 31 -11.98 -4.28 12.46
C PHE A 31 -11.26 -5.50 11.88
N PRO A 32 -10.63 -6.38 12.66
CA PRO A 32 -10.01 -7.59 12.11
C PRO A 32 -11.09 -8.56 11.63
N VAL A 33 -11.22 -8.70 10.30
CA VAL A 33 -12.14 -9.64 9.65
C VAL A 33 -11.39 -10.42 8.58
N SER A 34 -11.61 -11.73 8.55
CA SER A 34 -11.17 -12.63 7.49
C SER A 34 -12.32 -13.53 7.07
N VAL A 35 -12.41 -13.83 5.77
CA VAL A 35 -13.48 -14.64 5.19
C VAL A 35 -12.86 -15.70 4.30
N VAL A 36 -13.34 -16.93 4.45
CA VAL A 36 -13.03 -18.05 3.57
C VAL A 36 -14.30 -18.35 2.78
N LEU A 37 -14.21 -18.34 1.46
CA LEU A 37 -15.29 -18.71 0.56
C LEU A 37 -14.84 -19.95 -0.21
N ALA A 38 -15.67 -20.97 -0.28
CA ALA A 38 -15.42 -22.15 -1.10
C ALA A 38 -16.74 -22.64 -1.69
N ASP A 39 -16.66 -23.54 -2.66
CA ASP A 39 -17.84 -24.22 -3.17
C ASP A 39 -18.54 -25.03 -2.05
N LYS A 40 -19.79 -25.41 -2.35
CA LYS A 40 -20.66 -26.11 -1.41
C LYS A 40 -20.01 -27.41 -0.94
N ASP A 41 -19.50 -28.23 -1.86
CA ASP A 41 -18.97 -29.55 -1.56
C ASP A 41 -17.73 -29.47 -0.68
N THR A 42 -16.87 -28.47 -0.92
CA THR A 42 -15.69 -28.18 -0.08
C THR A 42 -16.07 -27.65 1.30
N MET A 43 -17.07 -26.77 1.41
CA MET A 43 -17.53 -26.24 2.72
C MET A 43 -18.18 -27.30 3.60
N PHE A 44 -18.91 -28.26 3.01
CA PHE A 44 -19.56 -29.33 3.78
C PHE A 44 -18.60 -30.37 4.35
N CYS A 45 -17.32 -30.37 3.95
CA CYS A 45 -16.27 -31.14 4.61
C CYS A 45 -15.93 -30.61 6.02
N ILE A 46 -16.35 -29.38 6.38
CA ILE A 46 -16.12 -28.81 7.72
C ILE A 46 -17.27 -29.22 8.64
N GLU A 47 -17.04 -30.24 9.45
CA GLU A 47 -18.04 -30.74 10.40
C GLU A 47 -18.19 -29.81 11.62
N PRO A 48 -19.39 -29.71 12.23
CA PRO A 48 -19.60 -28.94 13.45
C PRO A 48 -18.60 -29.34 14.56
N GLY A 49 -17.87 -28.37 15.10
CA GLY A 49 -16.87 -28.58 16.16
C GLY A 49 -15.43 -28.80 15.68
N THR A 50 -15.20 -28.99 14.38
CA THR A 50 -13.83 -29.15 13.82
C THR A 50 -13.12 -27.81 13.59
N HIS A 51 -13.89 -26.74 13.40
CA HIS A 51 -13.40 -25.40 13.18
C HIS A 51 -14.28 -24.39 13.93
N GLY A 52 -13.66 -23.49 14.68
CA GLY A 52 -14.38 -22.49 15.45
C GLY A 52 -13.45 -21.38 15.91
N SER A 53 -14.01 -20.18 16.05
CA SER A 53 -13.32 -19.01 16.61
C SER A 53 -14.28 -18.32 17.57
N MET A 54 -13.78 -17.95 18.75
CA MET A 54 -14.58 -17.21 19.74
C MET A 54 -15.08 -15.86 19.21
N TYR A 55 -14.34 -15.27 18.26
CA TYR A 55 -14.66 -13.98 17.64
C TYR A 55 -15.13 -14.12 16.19
N GLY A 56 -15.22 -15.36 15.68
CA GLY A 56 -15.66 -15.64 14.31
C GLY A 56 -17.14 -15.34 14.13
N GLY A 57 -17.51 -14.65 13.06
CA GLY A 57 -18.90 -14.35 12.73
C GLY A 57 -19.62 -13.44 13.74
N ASN A 58 -18.89 -12.68 14.54
CA ASN A 58 -19.50 -11.76 15.50
C ASN A 58 -20.30 -10.65 14.77
N PRO A 59 -21.43 -10.17 15.34
CA PRO A 59 -22.34 -9.26 14.64
C PRO A 59 -21.71 -7.91 14.29
N VAL A 60 -20.78 -7.43 15.11
CA VAL A 60 -20.07 -6.16 14.88
C VAL A 60 -19.15 -6.27 13.66
N GLY A 61 -18.35 -7.34 13.58
CA GLY A 61 -17.46 -7.62 12.46
C GLY A 61 -18.23 -7.82 11.16
N CYS A 62 -19.38 -8.49 11.22
CA CYS A 62 -20.28 -8.64 10.07
C CYS A 62 -20.82 -7.29 9.58
N ALA A 63 -21.31 -6.43 10.48
CA ALA A 63 -21.81 -5.11 10.13
C ALA A 63 -20.73 -4.22 9.50
N VAL A 64 -19.51 -4.22 10.08
CA VAL A 64 -18.37 -3.46 9.55
C VAL A 64 -17.95 -3.97 8.16
N ALA A 65 -17.91 -5.29 7.97
CA ALA A 65 -17.57 -5.88 6.68
C ALA A 65 -18.60 -5.56 5.59
N ILE A 66 -19.90 -5.61 5.92
CA ILE A 66 -20.98 -5.23 5.00
C ILE A 66 -20.84 -3.75 4.60
N ALA A 67 -20.68 -2.86 5.57
CA ALA A 67 -20.54 -1.42 5.30
C ALA A 67 -19.30 -1.12 4.42
N ALA A 68 -18.17 -1.77 4.69
CA ALA A 68 -16.96 -1.61 3.88
C ALA A 68 -17.16 -2.09 2.43
N LEU A 69 -17.85 -3.22 2.22
CA LEU A 69 -18.17 -3.73 0.89
C LEU A 69 -19.17 -2.83 0.15
N GLU A 70 -20.14 -2.25 0.86
CA GLU A 70 -21.08 -1.28 0.29
C GLU A 70 -20.37 -0.02 -0.19
N VAL A 71 -19.41 0.50 0.57
CA VAL A 71 -18.58 1.65 0.14
C VAL A 71 -17.80 1.31 -1.13
N VAL A 72 -17.12 0.16 -1.17
CA VAL A 72 -16.36 -0.28 -2.36
C VAL A 72 -17.26 -0.34 -3.60
N ARG A 73 -18.48 -0.84 -3.45
CA ARG A 73 -19.47 -0.94 -4.55
C ARG A 73 -20.06 0.42 -4.93
N ASN A 74 -20.51 1.21 -3.96
CA ASN A 74 -21.25 2.44 -4.22
C ASN A 74 -20.34 3.56 -4.74
N GLU A 75 -19.08 3.58 -4.32
CA GLU A 75 -18.09 4.57 -4.78
C GLU A 75 -17.27 4.10 -5.99
N ASN A 76 -17.57 2.92 -6.56
CA ASN A 76 -16.85 2.33 -7.70
C ASN A 76 -15.32 2.37 -7.51
N LEU A 77 -14.87 1.96 -6.30
CA LEU A 77 -13.46 2.06 -5.92
C LEU A 77 -12.55 1.16 -6.77
N THR A 78 -13.10 0.14 -7.44
CA THR A 78 -12.34 -0.78 -8.29
C THR A 78 -11.95 -0.10 -9.60
N GLU A 79 -12.90 0.57 -10.24
CA GLU A 79 -12.70 1.36 -11.45
C GLU A 79 -11.79 2.56 -11.17
N ARG A 80 -12.01 3.23 -10.03
CA ARG A 80 -11.15 4.31 -9.56
C ARG A 80 -9.72 3.84 -9.34
N ALA A 81 -9.52 2.69 -8.68
CA ALA A 81 -8.19 2.12 -8.47
C ALA A 81 -7.46 1.85 -9.79
N GLU A 82 -8.16 1.33 -10.79
CA GLU A 82 -7.57 1.09 -12.10
C GLU A 82 -7.16 2.40 -12.80
N SER A 83 -8.05 3.41 -12.79
CA SER A 83 -7.78 4.71 -13.40
C SER A 83 -6.57 5.39 -12.75
N LEU A 84 -6.54 5.42 -11.41
CA LEU A 84 -5.42 6.01 -10.65
C LEU A 84 -4.13 5.21 -10.84
N GLY A 85 -4.22 3.88 -10.89
CA GLY A 85 -3.07 3.01 -11.16
C GLY A 85 -2.43 3.28 -12.52
N ARG A 86 -3.26 3.51 -13.57
CA ARG A 86 -2.79 3.91 -14.90
C ARG A 86 -2.16 5.30 -14.89
N GLU A 87 -2.76 6.26 -14.19
CA GLU A 87 -2.20 7.62 -14.08
C GLU A 87 -0.82 7.61 -13.40
N VAL A 88 -0.71 6.96 -12.24
CA VAL A 88 0.57 6.82 -11.52
C VAL A 88 1.62 6.15 -12.40
N GLN A 89 1.22 5.11 -13.15
CA GLN A 89 2.13 4.41 -14.06
C GLN A 89 2.57 5.30 -15.24
N SER A 90 1.66 6.10 -15.80
CA SER A 90 1.97 7.06 -16.85
C SER A 90 2.94 8.14 -16.36
N GLN A 91 2.66 8.76 -15.21
CA GLN A 91 3.53 9.75 -14.57
C GLN A 91 4.92 9.18 -14.25
N SER A 92 4.97 7.92 -13.79
CA SER A 92 6.23 7.23 -13.52
C SER A 92 7.02 6.91 -14.79
N GLN A 93 6.36 6.58 -15.90
CA GLN A 93 7.03 6.33 -17.19
C GLN A 93 7.56 7.61 -17.84
N LEU A 94 6.87 8.74 -17.65
CA LEU A 94 7.34 10.06 -18.07
C LEU A 94 8.60 10.49 -17.31
N TYR A 95 8.82 9.91 -16.13
CA TYR A 95 10.00 10.11 -15.31
C TYR A 95 11.07 9.05 -15.62
N GLN A 96 11.84 9.25 -16.68
CA GLN A 96 12.97 8.40 -17.04
C GLN A 96 14.26 8.83 -16.31
N GLU A 97 14.23 8.86 -14.97
CA GLU A 97 15.49 9.03 -14.24
C GLU A 97 16.23 7.69 -14.17
N PRO A 98 17.55 7.66 -14.38
CA PRO A 98 18.32 6.41 -14.46
C PRO A 98 18.17 5.51 -13.23
N CYS A 99 17.95 6.10 -12.07
CA CYS A 99 17.84 5.43 -10.77
C CYS A 99 16.40 5.10 -10.34
N TYR A 100 15.38 5.49 -11.11
CA TYR A 100 13.97 5.32 -10.77
C TYR A 100 13.21 4.71 -11.95
N GLN A 101 12.75 3.47 -11.80
CA GLN A 101 12.03 2.75 -12.84
C GLN A 101 10.66 2.30 -12.32
N ALA A 102 9.64 2.44 -13.16
CA ALA A 102 8.32 1.90 -12.85
C ALA A 102 8.40 0.36 -12.74
N GLY A 103 7.97 -0.19 -11.61
CA GLY A 103 7.88 -1.63 -11.41
C GLY A 103 6.71 -2.24 -12.19
N GLN A 104 6.69 -3.58 -12.30
CA GLN A 104 5.61 -4.30 -12.99
C GLN A 104 4.27 -4.24 -12.24
N ARG A 105 4.28 -3.94 -10.93
CA ARG A 105 3.08 -3.84 -10.09
C ARG A 105 2.72 -2.36 -9.92
N GLN A 106 1.44 -2.04 -9.93
CA GLN A 106 0.95 -0.68 -9.68
C GLN A 106 1.43 -0.20 -8.30
N GLY A 107 2.00 1.01 -8.24
CA GLY A 107 2.56 1.58 -7.01
C GLY A 107 3.91 1.00 -6.57
N ALA A 108 4.53 0.11 -7.36
CA ALA A 108 5.90 -0.35 -7.12
C ALA A 108 6.88 0.42 -7.99
N VAL A 109 7.98 0.86 -7.38
CA VAL A 109 9.08 1.56 -8.03
C VAL A 109 10.35 0.76 -7.78
N VAL A 110 11.11 0.50 -8.82
CA VAL A 110 12.44 -0.11 -8.72
C VAL A 110 13.47 1.01 -8.68
N VAL A 111 14.33 0.96 -7.68
CA VAL A 111 15.40 1.92 -7.48
C VAL A 111 16.74 1.26 -7.76
N ASP A 112 17.53 1.88 -8.63
CA ASP A 112 18.88 1.40 -8.94
C ASP A 112 19.89 2.07 -7.99
N GLU A 113 20.26 1.35 -6.93
CA GLU A 113 21.21 1.81 -5.90
C GLU A 113 22.59 2.14 -6.47
N SER A 114 22.99 1.50 -7.58
CA SER A 114 24.29 1.78 -8.23
C SER A 114 24.38 3.21 -8.76
N LYS A 115 23.24 3.83 -9.04
CA LYS A 115 23.11 5.20 -9.54
C LYS A 115 22.73 6.21 -8.46
N LEU A 116 22.60 5.76 -7.21
CA LEU A 116 22.36 6.60 -6.04
C LEU A 116 23.65 6.97 -5.30
N ASN A 117 24.81 6.91 -5.95
CA ASN A 117 26.12 7.23 -5.34
C ASN A 117 26.42 6.45 -4.04
N GLY A 118 25.96 5.19 -3.95
CA GLY A 118 26.14 4.35 -2.78
C GLY A 118 25.07 4.50 -1.69
N HIS A 119 24.03 5.30 -1.93
CA HIS A 119 22.86 5.37 -1.07
C HIS A 119 21.88 4.23 -1.31
N THR A 120 21.23 3.79 -0.24
CA THR A 120 20.28 2.68 -0.25
C THR A 120 18.85 3.15 -0.50
N ALA A 121 17.98 2.26 -0.96
CA ALA A 121 16.54 2.56 -1.08
C ALA A 121 15.89 2.93 0.28
N TRP A 122 16.48 2.48 1.39
CA TRP A 122 16.06 2.86 2.73
C TRP A 122 16.29 4.34 3.02
N GLU A 123 17.46 4.88 2.66
CA GLU A 123 17.77 6.30 2.83
C GLU A 123 16.85 7.18 1.97
N LEU A 124 16.53 6.73 0.75
CA LEU A 124 15.50 7.36 -0.07
C LEU A 124 14.14 7.36 0.63
N CYS A 125 13.71 6.25 1.23
CA CYS A 125 12.46 6.18 1.99
C CYS A 125 12.44 7.14 3.20
N LEU A 126 13.58 7.32 3.88
CA LEU A 126 13.70 8.28 4.98
C LEU A 126 13.56 9.73 4.49
N LEU A 127 14.16 10.05 3.34
CA LEU A 127 14.02 11.37 2.74
C LEU A 127 12.58 11.65 2.29
N LEU A 128 11.93 10.66 1.66
CA LEU A 128 10.52 10.73 1.31
C LEU A 128 9.65 10.98 2.55
N LYS A 129 9.92 10.27 3.66
CA LYS A 129 9.23 10.49 4.94
C LYS A 129 9.37 11.93 5.42
N LYS A 130 10.58 12.51 5.37
CA LYS A 130 10.81 13.92 5.75
C LYS A 130 10.02 14.90 4.90
N LYS A 131 9.88 14.63 3.60
CA LYS A 131 9.07 15.44 2.67
C LYS A 131 7.56 15.16 2.75
N GLY A 132 7.14 14.19 3.58
CA GLY A 132 5.73 13.88 3.83
C GLY A 132 5.14 12.73 3.00
N LEU A 133 5.98 11.95 2.32
CA LEU A 133 5.55 10.76 1.57
C LEU A 133 6.00 9.47 2.28
N LEU A 134 5.05 8.64 2.68
CA LEU A 134 5.35 7.36 3.32
C LEU A 134 5.52 6.27 2.26
N ALA A 135 6.71 5.67 2.25
CA ALA A 135 7.06 4.58 1.36
C ALA A 135 7.74 3.46 2.15
N LYS A 136 7.60 2.22 1.69
CA LYS A 136 8.26 1.07 2.32
C LYS A 136 9.13 0.35 1.30
N PRO A 137 10.41 0.07 1.62
CA PRO A 137 11.23 -0.78 0.78
C PRO A 137 10.83 -2.25 0.95
N ILE A 138 10.83 -2.96 -0.17
CA ILE A 138 10.59 -4.39 -0.33
C ILE A 138 11.79 -4.93 -1.11
N HIS A 139 12.35 -6.06 -0.65
CA HIS A 139 13.46 -6.74 -1.34
C HIS A 139 14.61 -5.80 -1.74
N GLN A 140 15.10 -5.03 -0.76
CA GLN A 140 16.21 -4.07 -0.79
C GLN A 140 16.03 -2.88 -1.76
N ASN A 141 15.67 -3.11 -3.02
CA ASN A 141 15.75 -2.11 -4.09
C ASN A 141 14.37 -1.70 -4.64
N ILE A 142 13.28 -2.30 -4.15
CA ILE A 142 11.93 -1.98 -4.61
C ILE A 142 11.24 -1.10 -3.56
N ILE A 143 10.81 0.09 -3.92
CA ILE A 143 10.01 0.95 -3.06
C ILE A 143 8.54 0.76 -3.41
N HIS A 144 7.73 0.46 -2.40
CA HIS A 144 6.29 0.30 -2.53
C HIS A 144 5.57 1.54 -1.97
N LEU A 145 4.83 2.20 -2.85
CA LEU A 145 3.97 3.34 -2.55
C LEU A 145 2.54 2.83 -2.33
N ALA A 146 2.16 2.70 -1.06
CA ALA A 146 0.83 2.23 -0.68
C ALA A 146 -0.15 3.40 -0.51
N ALA A 147 -0.60 3.98 -1.62
CA ALA A 147 -1.63 5.03 -1.60
C ALA A 147 -3.02 4.45 -1.28
N PRO A 148 -3.88 5.17 -0.53
CA PRO A 148 -5.28 4.79 -0.34
C PRO A 148 -6.08 4.99 -1.64
N LEU A 149 -7.11 4.17 -1.90
CA LEU A 149 -7.91 4.26 -3.12
C LEU A 149 -8.74 5.56 -3.24
N VAL A 150 -8.93 6.25 -2.11
CA VAL A 150 -9.59 7.56 -2.03
C VAL A 150 -8.65 8.74 -2.31
N ILE A 151 -7.39 8.49 -2.68
CA ILE A 151 -6.44 9.55 -3.03
C ILE A 151 -6.95 10.38 -4.21
N SER A 152 -6.70 11.69 -4.18
CA SER A 152 -7.03 12.62 -5.27
C SER A 152 -5.88 12.76 -6.28
N GLU A 153 -6.19 13.19 -7.50
CA GLU A 153 -5.19 13.46 -8.55
C GLU A 153 -4.15 14.47 -8.08
N ALA A 154 -4.57 15.58 -7.45
CA ALA A 154 -3.65 16.58 -6.89
C ALA A 154 -2.70 16.01 -5.82
N GLN A 155 -3.12 15.00 -5.06
CA GLN A 155 -2.24 14.30 -4.11
C GLN A 155 -1.27 13.35 -4.81
N ILE A 156 -1.67 12.75 -5.92
CA ILE A 156 -0.77 11.94 -6.77
C ILE A 156 0.30 12.83 -7.40
N ASP A 157 -0.08 14.00 -7.93
CA ASP A 157 0.85 14.97 -8.49
C ASP A 157 1.87 15.42 -7.45
N ARG A 158 1.39 15.79 -6.25
CA ARG A 158 2.26 16.18 -5.14
C ARG A 158 3.19 15.04 -4.70
N ALA A 159 2.70 13.81 -4.62
CA ALA A 159 3.53 12.65 -4.28
C ALA A 159 4.61 12.40 -5.34
N THR A 160 4.26 12.62 -6.61
CA THR A 160 5.18 12.50 -7.75
C THR A 160 6.24 13.59 -7.69
N GLU A 161 5.87 14.83 -7.39
CA GLU A 161 6.80 15.95 -7.22
C GLU A 161 7.78 15.71 -6.06
N ILE A 162 7.28 15.30 -4.89
CA ILE A 162 8.12 14.91 -3.74
C ILE A 162 9.11 13.80 -4.11
N SER A 163 8.66 12.81 -4.88
CA SER A 163 9.52 11.71 -5.34
C SER A 163 10.63 12.20 -6.27
N LYS A 164 10.31 13.13 -7.19
CA LYS A 164 11.26 13.76 -8.10
C LYS A 164 12.32 14.54 -7.36
N GLU A 165 11.92 15.35 -6.39
CA GLU A 165 12.87 16.10 -5.56
C GLU A 165 13.79 15.17 -4.77
N ALA A 166 13.22 14.16 -4.10
CA ALA A 166 13.99 13.26 -3.26
C ALA A 166 15.06 12.50 -4.05
N VAL A 167 14.74 12.03 -5.25
CA VAL A 167 15.68 11.32 -6.13
C VAL A 167 16.81 12.23 -6.63
N LYS A 168 16.55 13.52 -6.84
CA LYS A 168 17.59 14.50 -7.24
C LYS A 168 18.47 14.95 -6.08
N GLU A 169 17.90 15.02 -4.89
CA GLU A 169 18.57 15.51 -3.68
C GLU A 169 19.44 14.43 -3.02
N LEU A 170 19.09 13.14 -3.17
CA LEU A 170 19.81 12.05 -2.51
C LEU A 170 21.28 11.88 -2.97
N PRO A 171 21.62 11.88 -4.28
CA PRO A 171 22.99 11.63 -4.74
C PRO A 171 24.07 12.62 -4.27
N PRO A 172 23.78 13.93 -4.05
CA PRO A 172 24.76 14.88 -3.52
C PRO A 172 24.83 14.95 -1.98
N MET A 173 23.87 14.36 -1.24
CA MET A 173 23.84 14.44 0.23
C MET A 173 24.86 13.51 0.88
N LYS A 174 25.44 13.91 2.02
CA LYS A 174 26.28 13.01 2.82
C LYS A 174 25.43 12.23 3.81
N ALA A 175 25.75 10.95 4.03
CA ALA A 175 25.05 10.06 4.97
C ALA A 175 24.81 10.67 6.38
N ALA A 176 25.70 11.56 6.85
CA ALA A 176 25.60 12.25 8.14
C ALA A 176 24.48 13.31 8.23
N GLU A 177 24.05 13.91 7.12
CA GLU A 177 23.03 14.97 7.10
C GLU A 177 21.61 14.40 7.27
N PHE A 178 21.42 13.10 7.03
CA PHE A 178 20.13 12.42 7.19
C PHE A 178 19.69 12.32 8.64
N CYS A 179 20.61 12.00 9.55
CA CYS A 179 20.33 11.78 10.97
C CYS A 179 20.27 13.07 11.81
N ALA A 180 21.04 14.10 11.44
CA ALA A 180 21.23 15.31 12.26
C ALA A 180 19.96 16.17 12.42
N GLN A 181 18.97 16.03 11.55
CA GLN A 181 17.71 16.81 11.60
C GLN A 181 16.58 16.08 12.36
N GLY A 182 16.86 14.94 13.02
CA GLY A 182 15.87 14.12 13.71
C GLY A 182 15.65 14.42 15.19
N HIS A 183 16.43 15.32 15.81
CA HIS A 183 16.29 15.69 17.23
C HIS A 183 15.80 17.13 17.38
N HIS A 184 14.52 17.36 17.17
CA HIS A 184 13.77 18.32 17.98
C HIS A 184 12.84 17.53 18.89
N GLU A 185 13.43 16.92 19.92
CA GLU A 185 12.72 16.63 21.16
C GLU A 185 12.32 17.98 21.77
N GLN A 186 11.05 18.38 21.60
CA GLN A 186 10.46 19.24 22.62
C GLN A 186 10.17 18.33 23.82
N GLY A 187 11.13 18.32 24.74
CA GLY A 187 10.95 17.74 26.06
C GLY A 187 9.73 18.37 26.72
N VAL A 188 8.65 17.58 26.85
CA VAL A 188 7.59 17.86 27.81
C VAL A 188 8.23 17.60 29.18
N ASN A 189 8.63 18.69 29.83
CA ASN A 189 9.11 18.68 31.19
C ASN A 189 7.92 18.34 32.11
N ILE A 190 7.85 17.10 32.58
CA ILE A 190 6.92 16.68 33.63
C ILE A 190 7.73 16.58 34.92
N ASP A 191 7.95 17.73 35.55
CA ASP A 191 8.34 17.84 36.96
C ASP A 191 7.70 19.11 37.52
N SER A 192 6.56 18.93 38.20
CA SER A 192 5.94 19.79 39.25
C SER A 192 4.62 19.17 39.69
#